data_AF-A0A9P7FSV4-F1
#
_entry.id   AF-A0A9P7FSV4-F1
#
_cell.length_a   1.000
_cell.length_b   1.000
_cell.length_c   1.000
_cell.angle_alpha   90.00
_cell.angle_beta   90.00
_cell.angle_gamma   90.00
#
_symmetry.space_group_name_H-M   'P 1'
#
loop_
_entity.id
_entity.type
_entity.pdbx_description
1 polymer ?
#
loop_
_entity_poly.entity_id
_entity_poly.type
_entity_poly.pdbx_seq_one_letter_code
_entity_poly.pdbx_strand_id
1 'polypeptide(L)'
;MPSDKPQKESQASPYKFPPANDLKAEPLTLEEYRANLNLDMAGVFLGPMPPLEFLKFLAPAKKSPPKVATNHFQVMSDCKLEKDMYKPFIDLVAKFHPKFKIVDTSNSSNAAVGDDWRIKPDPTMYHHDVPTDDGNLTQFDKMELHLEFKLRASADPFKDPPADLKDRSGWAFESSSTEGSNSRAQLIHYATEWCSRQHRVFAFSLFIAGTCMRFIRWDRAGAIVSELFDFHKQPDLLVEFLWRFSHLDRAGRGFDPTVRLASPAEAMLTREALAAWDPKIETPVVVFTIPGESTDEDGNTPMREFMAWASMSYPDGLIGRCTRAYPVYEKATRKLFFVKDSWRAWDLEEEAKILFELNEHEVEFIPPFTCGGDIDRERNATMTDLFIPMEDLDSDSDEPLTDRSRNSAHPQDDHADEPNLKLLPPRRDSPWKCGDNWERVTRRIHHRFAVAFIGQHLENFKNSRHLTQVTSHTFTGES
;
A
#
# COMPACT_ATOMS: atom_id res chain seq x y z
N MET A 1 -1.39 32.26 74.16
CA MET A 1 -0.62 30.99 74.08
C MET A 1 -1.62 29.94 73.64
N PRO A 2 -1.70 29.61 72.35
CA PRO A 2 -0.61 28.97 71.60
C PRO A 2 -0.16 29.75 70.36
N SER A 3 1.00 29.36 69.86
CA SER A 3 1.76 29.92 68.74
C SER A 3 1.37 29.27 67.41
N ASP A 4 0.93 30.07 66.44
CA ASP A 4 0.85 29.65 65.04
C ASP A 4 2.26 29.62 64.43
N LYS A 5 2.72 28.42 64.04
CA LYS A 5 3.89 28.25 63.18
C LYS A 5 3.42 28.20 61.72
N PRO A 6 4.11 28.87 60.78
CA PRO A 6 3.77 28.81 59.37
C PRO A 6 4.05 27.41 58.80
N GLN A 7 3.10 26.87 58.03
CA GLN A 7 3.28 25.67 57.22
C GLN A 7 4.40 25.91 56.19
N LYS A 8 5.40 25.03 56.19
CA LYS A 8 6.41 24.96 55.12
C LYS A 8 5.73 24.45 53.85
N GLU A 9 5.74 25.26 52.80
CA GLU A 9 5.51 24.79 51.44
C GLU A 9 6.56 23.72 51.10
N SER A 10 6.07 22.53 50.76
CA SER A 10 6.87 21.46 50.18
C SER A 10 7.25 21.88 48.76
N GLN A 11 8.50 22.32 48.56
CA GLN A 11 9.09 22.41 47.23
C GLN A 11 9.15 20.99 46.64
N ALA A 12 8.18 20.65 45.80
CA ALA A 12 8.28 19.48 44.95
C ALA A 12 9.49 19.68 44.02
N SER A 13 10.48 18.80 44.12
CA SER A 13 11.56 18.75 43.14
C SER A 13 10.94 18.56 41.75
N PRO A 14 11.40 19.28 40.71
CA PRO A 14 10.97 19.01 39.35
C PRO A 14 11.19 17.53 39.06
N TYR A 15 10.17 16.87 38.50
CA TYR A 15 10.31 15.52 37.97
C TYR A 15 11.46 15.56 36.96
N LYS A 16 12.58 14.92 37.31
CA LYS A 16 13.70 14.74 36.39
C LYS A 16 13.22 13.76 35.34
N PHE A 17 12.96 14.23 34.12
CA PHE A 17 12.91 13.34 32.97
C PHE A 17 14.23 12.57 32.93
N PRO A 18 14.21 11.22 32.83
CA PRO A 18 15.42 10.50 32.49
C PRO A 18 15.94 11.06 31.15
N PRO A 19 17.26 11.15 30.96
CA PRO A 19 17.82 11.56 29.67
C PRO A 19 17.20 10.72 28.57
N ALA A 20 16.82 11.35 27.45
CA ALA A 20 16.07 10.77 26.33
C ALA A 20 16.73 9.55 25.63
N ASN A 21 17.83 9.03 26.17
CA ASN A 21 18.54 7.87 25.67
C ASN A 21 18.09 6.53 26.27
N ASP A 22 17.28 6.51 27.34
CA ASP A 22 16.89 5.27 28.04
C ASP A 22 15.48 4.74 27.70
N LEU A 23 14.80 5.34 26.72
CA LEU A 23 13.55 4.79 26.15
C LEU A 23 13.78 4.38 24.69
N LYS A 24 14.82 3.58 24.43
CA LYS A 24 14.81 2.76 23.22
C LYS A 24 14.07 1.49 23.59
N ALA A 25 12.85 1.34 23.09
CA ALA A 25 12.25 0.01 23.04
C ALA A 25 13.26 -0.93 22.39
N GLU A 26 13.50 -2.09 23.00
CA GLU A 26 14.32 -3.12 22.37
C GLU A 26 13.77 -3.40 20.95
N PRO A 27 14.64 -3.50 19.93
CA PRO A 27 14.16 -3.79 18.59
C PRO A 27 13.43 -5.14 18.59
N LEU A 28 12.22 -5.16 18.04
CA LEU A 28 11.43 -6.39 17.88
C LEU A 28 12.25 -7.44 17.15
N THR A 29 12.09 -8.71 17.45
CA THR A 29 12.58 -9.80 16.60
C THR A 29 11.75 -9.91 15.31
N LEU A 30 12.29 -10.56 14.26
CA LEU A 30 11.52 -10.82 13.03
C LEU A 30 10.22 -11.60 13.30
N GLU A 31 10.24 -12.52 14.27
CA GLU A 31 9.07 -13.31 14.67
C GLU A 31 8.00 -12.41 15.31
N GLU A 32 8.38 -11.54 16.24
CA GLU A 32 7.46 -10.58 16.87
C GLU A 32 6.92 -9.58 15.86
N TYR A 33 7.76 -9.07 14.96
CA TYR A 33 7.31 -8.18 13.89
C TYR A 33 6.28 -8.85 12.98
N ARG A 34 6.55 -10.10 12.56
CA ARG A 34 5.60 -10.90 11.76
C ARG A 34 4.31 -11.23 12.51
N ALA A 35 4.39 -11.48 13.82
CA ALA A 35 3.20 -11.67 14.65
C ALA A 35 2.35 -10.40 14.71
N ASN A 36 2.97 -9.22 14.87
CA ASN A 36 2.26 -7.94 14.83
C ASN A 36 1.59 -7.70 13.48
N LEU A 37 2.28 -7.99 12.37
CA LEU A 37 1.69 -7.88 11.03
C LEU A 37 0.44 -8.76 10.86
N ASN A 38 0.43 -9.98 11.42
CA ASN A 38 -0.75 -10.83 11.43
C ASN A 38 -1.91 -10.23 12.22
N LEU A 39 -1.63 -9.64 13.39
CA LEU A 39 -2.65 -8.97 14.21
C LEU A 39 -3.21 -7.73 13.47
N ASP A 40 -2.33 -6.95 12.85
CA ASP A 40 -2.71 -5.76 12.08
C ASP A 40 -3.63 -6.12 10.91
N MET A 41 -3.41 -7.25 10.25
CA MET A 41 -4.22 -7.70 9.11
C MET A 41 -5.37 -8.66 9.47
N ALA A 42 -5.54 -9.02 10.74
CA ALA A 42 -6.60 -9.94 11.15
C ALA A 42 -8.00 -9.37 10.84
N GLY A 43 -8.87 -10.17 10.21
CA GLY A 43 -10.24 -9.77 9.86
C GLY A 43 -10.38 -8.90 8.61
N VAL A 44 -9.27 -8.59 7.90
CA VAL A 44 -9.33 -7.82 6.64
C VAL A 44 -8.94 -8.66 5.40
N PHE A 45 -9.06 -9.99 5.51
CA PHE A 45 -8.92 -10.92 4.40
C PHE A 45 -10.30 -11.39 3.91
N LEU A 46 -10.67 -11.01 2.68
CA LEU A 46 -11.91 -11.45 2.05
C LEU A 46 -11.64 -12.66 1.16
N GLY A 47 -12.32 -13.76 1.44
CA GLY A 47 -12.25 -14.96 0.60
C GLY A 47 -13.18 -16.06 1.09
N PRO A 48 -13.19 -17.21 0.37
CA PRO A 48 -12.47 -17.44 -0.88
C PRO A 48 -13.23 -17.00 -2.13
N MET A 49 -12.70 -16.05 -2.90
CA MET A 49 -13.29 -15.62 -4.17
C MET A 49 -13.08 -16.68 -5.27
N PRO A 50 -14.10 -17.05 -6.07
CA PRO A 50 -13.90 -17.98 -7.19
C PRO A 50 -12.78 -17.50 -8.14
N PRO A 51 -11.83 -18.34 -8.57
CA PRO A 51 -10.66 -17.89 -9.35
C PRO A 51 -11.03 -17.20 -10.67
N LEU A 52 -12.08 -17.65 -11.35
CA LEU A 52 -12.60 -17.00 -12.57
C LEU A 52 -13.18 -15.61 -12.29
N GLU A 53 -13.72 -15.38 -11.10
CA GLU A 53 -14.14 -14.04 -10.67
C GLU A 53 -12.94 -13.17 -10.33
N PHE A 54 -11.92 -13.73 -9.66
CA PHE A 54 -10.68 -13.03 -9.36
C PHE A 54 -9.98 -12.52 -10.63
N LEU A 55 -9.95 -13.32 -11.70
CA LEU A 55 -9.37 -12.91 -12.98
C LEU A 55 -10.03 -11.67 -13.61
N LYS A 56 -11.21 -11.23 -13.13
CA LYS A 56 -11.85 -9.98 -13.57
C LYS A 56 -11.14 -8.73 -13.05
N PHE A 57 -10.27 -8.84 -12.04
CA PHE A 57 -9.37 -7.74 -11.66
C PHE A 57 -8.32 -7.44 -12.74
N LEU A 58 -8.05 -8.41 -13.62
CA LEU A 58 -7.10 -8.27 -14.71
C LEU A 58 -7.89 -8.05 -16.00
N ALA A 59 -7.72 -6.88 -16.62
CA ALA A 59 -8.33 -6.59 -17.91
C ALA A 59 -7.98 -7.69 -18.93
N PRO A 60 -8.95 -8.13 -19.77
CA PRO A 60 -8.68 -9.11 -20.82
C PRO A 60 -7.55 -8.64 -21.75
N ALA A 61 -6.63 -9.55 -22.07
CA ALA A 61 -5.58 -9.26 -23.05
C ALA A 61 -6.18 -9.23 -24.47
N LYS A 62 -5.65 -8.36 -25.34
CA LYS A 62 -6.06 -8.27 -26.76
C LYS A 62 -5.87 -9.60 -27.51
N LYS A 63 -4.92 -10.42 -27.08
CA LYS A 63 -4.65 -11.76 -27.63
C LYS A 63 -4.93 -12.81 -26.57
N SER A 64 -5.45 -13.97 -26.96
CA SER A 64 -5.58 -15.12 -26.06
C SER A 64 -4.21 -15.66 -25.64
N PRO A 65 -4.10 -16.27 -24.45
CA PRO A 65 -2.85 -16.90 -24.03
C PRO A 65 -2.48 -18.10 -24.91
N PRO A 66 -1.20 -18.50 -24.92
CA PRO A 66 -0.79 -19.78 -25.50
C PRO A 66 -1.54 -20.93 -24.84
N LYS A 67 -2.04 -21.88 -25.64
CA LYS A 67 -2.67 -23.11 -25.13
C LYS A 67 -1.69 -23.90 -24.28
N VAL A 68 -2.19 -24.49 -23.20
CA VAL A 68 -1.43 -25.33 -22.28
C VAL A 68 -2.02 -26.73 -22.24
N ALA A 69 -1.17 -27.75 -22.23
CA ALA A 69 -1.62 -29.13 -22.08
C ALA A 69 -1.97 -29.41 -20.61
N THR A 70 -2.93 -30.29 -20.35
CA THR A 70 -3.35 -30.63 -18.98
C THR A 70 -2.22 -31.18 -18.12
N ASN A 71 -1.22 -31.84 -18.72
CA ASN A 71 -0.06 -32.37 -18.00
C ASN A 71 1.15 -31.42 -17.96
N HIS A 72 1.00 -30.15 -18.38
CA HIS A 72 2.11 -29.20 -18.48
C HIS A 72 2.88 -29.04 -17.16
N PHE A 73 2.17 -29.04 -16.02
CA PHE A 73 2.79 -28.89 -14.70
C PHE A 73 3.16 -30.21 -14.01
N GLN A 74 3.00 -31.37 -14.67
CA GLN A 74 3.12 -32.68 -14.02
C GLN A 74 4.48 -32.91 -13.34
N VAL A 75 5.57 -32.36 -13.90
CA VAL A 75 6.94 -32.44 -13.34
C VAL A 75 7.07 -31.86 -11.92
N MET A 76 6.19 -30.91 -11.55
CA MET A 76 6.17 -30.33 -10.19
C MET A 76 5.78 -31.35 -9.11
N SER A 77 5.13 -32.45 -9.48
CA SER A 77 4.69 -33.49 -8.54
C SER A 77 5.87 -34.26 -7.92
N ASP A 78 7.04 -34.21 -8.57
CA ASP A 78 8.23 -34.92 -8.14
C ASP A 78 9.05 -34.14 -7.09
N CYS A 79 8.78 -32.85 -6.90
CA CYS A 79 9.46 -31.99 -5.93
C CYS A 79 9.30 -32.52 -4.50
N LYS A 80 10.41 -32.56 -3.73
CA LYS A 80 10.43 -33.09 -2.36
C LYS A 80 10.72 -32.04 -1.30
N LEU A 81 11.31 -30.92 -1.70
CA LEU A 81 11.54 -29.73 -0.91
C LEU A 81 10.94 -28.51 -1.62
N GLU A 82 10.66 -27.46 -0.86
CA GLU A 82 10.14 -26.19 -1.39
C GLU A 82 11.02 -25.61 -2.49
N LYS A 83 12.34 -25.55 -2.24
CA LYS A 83 13.33 -25.07 -3.23
C LYS A 83 13.38 -25.89 -4.53
N ASP A 84 12.94 -27.15 -4.50
CA ASP A 84 12.91 -28.00 -5.70
C ASP A 84 11.79 -27.56 -6.65
N MET A 85 10.84 -26.76 -6.17
CA MET A 85 9.71 -26.24 -6.95
C MET A 85 10.10 -25.04 -7.83
N TYR A 86 11.07 -24.24 -7.41
CA TYR A 86 11.35 -22.92 -8.00
C TYR A 86 11.75 -23.02 -9.48
N LYS A 87 12.84 -23.73 -9.78
CA LYS A 87 13.35 -23.82 -11.16
C LYS A 87 12.34 -24.46 -12.12
N PRO A 88 11.72 -25.62 -11.83
CA PRO A 88 10.72 -26.19 -12.70
C PRO A 88 9.53 -25.25 -12.92
N PHE A 89 9.03 -24.58 -11.88
CA PHE A 89 7.95 -23.61 -12.02
C PHE A 89 8.34 -22.47 -12.97
N ILE A 90 9.48 -21.82 -12.72
CA ILE A 90 10.01 -20.71 -13.53
C ILE A 90 10.09 -21.11 -15.01
N ASP A 91 10.70 -22.27 -15.30
CA ASP A 91 10.88 -22.77 -16.67
C ASP A 91 9.53 -23.04 -17.36
N LEU A 92 8.55 -23.59 -16.62
CA LEU A 92 7.22 -23.92 -17.15
C LEU A 92 6.36 -22.70 -17.46
N VAL A 93 6.51 -21.62 -16.70
CA VAL A 93 5.66 -20.43 -16.85
C VAL A 93 6.26 -19.34 -17.75
N ALA A 94 7.54 -19.44 -18.08
CA ALA A 94 8.31 -18.42 -18.82
C ALA A 94 7.61 -17.86 -20.07
N LYS A 95 6.92 -18.71 -20.84
CA LYS A 95 6.24 -18.31 -22.08
C LYS A 95 4.90 -17.58 -21.87
N PHE A 96 4.37 -17.53 -20.65
CA PHE A 96 3.07 -16.95 -20.34
C PHE A 96 3.15 -15.51 -19.84
N HIS A 97 4.35 -14.94 -19.68
CA HIS A 97 4.56 -13.56 -19.24
C HIS A 97 5.63 -12.83 -20.07
N PRO A 98 5.42 -12.63 -21.38
CA PRO A 98 6.48 -12.27 -22.35
C PRO A 98 7.22 -10.94 -22.11
N LYS A 99 6.73 -10.05 -21.24
CA LYS A 99 7.41 -8.79 -20.88
C LYS A 99 8.23 -8.89 -19.58
N PHE A 100 8.14 -10.02 -18.89
CA PHE A 100 8.66 -10.20 -17.54
C PHE A 100 9.47 -11.49 -17.42
N LYS A 101 10.35 -11.53 -16.43
CA LYS A 101 11.07 -12.72 -15.99
C LYS A 101 10.76 -13.02 -14.53
N ILE A 102 10.66 -14.29 -14.18
CA ILE A 102 10.65 -14.75 -12.80
C ILE A 102 12.05 -15.29 -12.49
N VAL A 103 12.63 -14.87 -11.37
CA VAL A 103 13.96 -15.31 -10.93
C VAL A 103 13.89 -15.82 -9.49
N ASP A 104 14.74 -16.78 -9.16
CA ASP A 104 14.83 -17.33 -7.81
C ASP A 104 15.55 -16.34 -6.88
N THR A 105 14.78 -15.65 -6.02
CA THR A 105 15.27 -14.68 -5.04
C THR A 105 15.45 -15.25 -3.64
N SER A 106 15.14 -16.54 -3.43
CA SER A 106 15.01 -17.16 -2.09
C SER A 106 16.29 -17.13 -1.25
N ASN A 107 17.44 -16.95 -1.89
CA ASN A 107 18.75 -16.86 -1.24
C ASN A 107 19.32 -15.44 -1.15
N SER A 108 18.64 -14.43 -1.72
CA SER A 108 19.11 -13.04 -1.79
C SER A 108 18.19 -12.13 -0.96
N SER A 109 18.78 -11.31 -0.10
CA SER A 109 18.07 -10.19 0.54
C SER A 109 18.24 -8.93 -0.29
N ASN A 110 17.38 -7.92 -0.07
CA ASN A 110 17.54 -6.64 -0.74
C ASN A 110 18.80 -5.90 -0.23
N ALA A 111 19.90 -6.00 -0.98
CA ALA A 111 21.18 -5.42 -0.60
C ALA A 111 21.20 -3.88 -0.63
N ALA A 112 20.25 -3.26 -1.34
CA ALA A 112 20.16 -1.81 -1.47
C ALA A 112 19.57 -1.13 -0.22
N VAL A 113 19.25 -1.89 0.83
CA VAL A 113 18.52 -1.38 1.99
C VAL A 113 19.16 -1.94 3.25
N GLY A 114 19.31 -1.10 4.28
CA GLY A 114 19.50 -1.52 5.67
C GLY A 114 18.27 -2.24 6.21
N ASP A 115 17.84 -3.29 5.52
CA ASP A 115 16.85 -4.24 5.97
C ASP A 115 17.49 -5.04 7.10
N ASP A 116 17.20 -4.63 8.33
CA ASP A 116 17.70 -5.26 9.55
C ASP A 116 17.38 -6.77 9.56
N TRP A 117 16.32 -7.19 8.85
CA TRP A 117 15.85 -8.58 8.79
C TRP A 117 16.36 -9.40 7.61
N ARG A 118 16.96 -8.75 6.61
CA ARG A 118 17.48 -9.39 5.37
C ARG A 118 16.46 -10.35 4.75
N ILE A 119 15.24 -9.87 4.56
CA ILE A 119 14.13 -10.66 4.05
C ILE A 119 14.42 -11.20 2.65
N LYS A 120 14.04 -12.45 2.41
CA LYS A 120 14.33 -13.19 1.17
C LYS A 120 13.03 -13.74 0.61
N PRO A 121 12.34 -12.99 -0.25
CA PRO A 121 11.16 -13.52 -0.90
C PRO A 121 11.56 -14.71 -1.78
N ASP A 122 10.65 -15.67 -1.85
CA ASP A 122 10.61 -16.73 -2.85
C ASP A 122 10.58 -16.15 -4.30
N PRO A 123 10.62 -16.99 -5.36
CA PRO A 123 10.77 -16.51 -6.72
C PRO A 123 9.92 -15.28 -7.06
N THR A 124 10.56 -14.26 -7.60
CA THR A 124 9.94 -12.94 -7.80
C THR A 124 9.97 -12.56 -9.27
N MET A 125 8.90 -11.92 -9.74
CA MET A 125 8.79 -11.40 -11.10
C MET A 125 9.33 -9.96 -11.21
N TYR A 126 10.10 -9.72 -12.27
CA TYR A 126 10.63 -8.41 -12.66
C TYR A 126 10.38 -8.16 -14.15
N HIS A 127 10.39 -6.89 -14.57
CA HIS A 127 10.49 -6.55 -15.99
C HIS A 127 11.82 -7.10 -16.56
N HIS A 128 11.85 -7.50 -17.84
CA HIS A 128 13.06 -8.06 -18.45
C HIS A 128 14.29 -7.14 -18.36
N ASP A 129 14.05 -5.83 -18.43
CA ASP A 129 15.10 -4.81 -18.41
C ASP A 129 15.74 -4.59 -17.03
N VAL A 130 15.20 -5.19 -15.96
CA VAL A 130 15.79 -5.10 -14.62
C VAL A 130 17.00 -6.03 -14.57
N PRO A 131 18.22 -5.55 -14.25
CA PRO A 131 19.38 -6.42 -14.06
C PRO A 131 19.17 -7.39 -12.90
N THR A 132 19.48 -8.68 -13.09
CA THR A 132 19.27 -9.75 -12.09
C THR A 132 20.43 -10.74 -12.08
N ASP A 133 21.60 -10.32 -12.51
CA ASP A 133 22.83 -11.11 -12.68
C ASP A 133 23.95 -10.63 -11.74
N ASP A 134 23.88 -9.38 -11.27
CA ASP A 134 24.92 -8.72 -10.47
C ASP A 134 24.89 -9.04 -8.95
N GLY A 135 24.32 -10.18 -8.54
CA GLY A 135 24.29 -10.63 -7.14
C GLY A 135 23.22 -9.97 -6.24
N ASN A 136 22.58 -8.88 -6.68
CA ASN A 136 21.45 -8.23 -6.00
C ASN A 136 20.11 -8.65 -6.63
N LEU A 137 19.69 -9.89 -6.36
CA LEU A 137 18.50 -10.47 -7.00
C LEU A 137 17.19 -9.90 -6.44
N THR A 138 17.14 -9.61 -5.13
CA THR A 138 15.93 -9.08 -4.49
C THR A 138 15.91 -7.56 -4.58
N GLN A 139 14.98 -7.01 -5.36
CA GLN A 139 14.83 -5.57 -5.60
C GLN A 139 13.36 -5.16 -5.42
N PHE A 140 12.94 -4.88 -4.17
CA PHE A 140 11.53 -4.54 -3.88
C PHE A 140 11.03 -3.31 -4.62
N ASP A 141 11.90 -2.35 -4.97
CA ASP A 141 11.55 -1.17 -5.76
C ASP A 141 11.35 -1.46 -7.26
N LYS A 142 11.73 -2.67 -7.72
CA LYS A 142 11.59 -3.14 -9.11
C LYS A 142 10.64 -4.34 -9.28
N MET A 143 10.23 -4.96 -8.18
CA MET A 143 9.31 -6.10 -8.16
C MET A 143 7.98 -5.78 -8.87
N GLU A 144 7.48 -6.72 -9.66
CA GLU A 144 6.21 -6.61 -10.39
C GLU A 144 5.15 -7.59 -9.86
N LEU A 145 5.54 -8.80 -9.48
CA LEU A 145 4.66 -9.81 -8.88
C LEU A 145 5.46 -10.66 -7.90
N HIS A 146 4.94 -10.85 -6.69
CA HIS A 146 5.53 -11.71 -5.69
C HIS A 146 4.87 -13.11 -5.71
N LEU A 147 5.69 -14.15 -5.59
CA LEU A 147 5.24 -15.52 -5.43
C LEU A 147 5.80 -16.09 -4.12
N GLU A 148 4.94 -16.70 -3.32
CA GLU A 148 5.33 -17.42 -2.10
C GLU A 148 5.03 -18.90 -2.28
N PHE A 149 6.03 -19.75 -2.09
CA PHE A 149 5.90 -21.19 -2.24
C PHE A 149 5.92 -21.85 -0.87
N LYS A 150 5.14 -22.91 -0.77
CA LYS A 150 5.18 -23.89 0.29
C LYS A 150 5.01 -25.26 -0.33
N LEU A 151 5.72 -26.26 0.19
CA LEU A 151 5.59 -27.61 -0.34
C LEU A 151 4.25 -28.27 0.04
N ARG A 152 3.74 -27.96 1.24
CA ARG A 152 2.62 -28.68 1.86
C ARG A 152 1.38 -27.80 1.96
N ALA A 153 0.21 -28.41 1.77
CA ALA A 153 -1.08 -27.76 1.97
C ALA A 153 -1.33 -27.31 3.43
N SER A 154 -0.64 -27.89 4.42
CA SER A 154 -0.71 -27.46 5.84
C SER A 154 -0.24 -26.02 6.05
N ALA A 155 0.60 -25.51 5.14
CA ALA A 155 1.09 -24.15 5.18
C ALA A 155 0.17 -23.15 4.46
N ASP A 156 -1.01 -23.57 3.98
CA ASP A 156 -1.99 -22.65 3.42
C ASP A 156 -2.40 -21.59 4.49
N PRO A 157 -2.19 -20.29 4.21
CA PRO A 157 -2.56 -19.22 5.11
C PRO A 157 -4.07 -19.07 5.33
N PHE A 158 -4.88 -19.70 4.48
CA PHE A 158 -6.34 -19.63 4.50
C PHE A 158 -6.99 -21.01 4.46
N LYS A 159 -8.29 -21.08 4.77
CA LYS A 159 -9.09 -22.31 4.81
C LYS A 159 -10.38 -22.07 4.05
N ASP A 160 -10.57 -22.79 2.95
CA ASP A 160 -11.84 -22.70 2.21
C ASP A 160 -12.93 -23.47 2.96
N PRO A 161 -14.18 -22.99 2.97
CA PRO A 161 -15.29 -23.70 3.57
C PRO A 161 -15.60 -24.97 2.75
N PRO A 162 -16.21 -26.00 3.36
CA PRO A 162 -16.79 -27.12 2.63
C PRO A 162 -17.72 -26.64 1.52
N ALA A 163 -17.69 -27.29 0.36
CA ALA A 163 -18.44 -26.86 -0.83
C ALA A 163 -19.97 -26.83 -0.61
N ASP A 164 -20.48 -27.64 0.30
CA ASP A 164 -21.90 -27.76 0.67
C ASP A 164 -22.31 -26.83 1.83
N LEU A 165 -21.38 -26.08 2.42
CA LEU A 165 -21.67 -25.13 3.49
C LEU A 165 -22.43 -23.92 2.93
N LYS A 166 -23.70 -23.81 3.31
CA LYS A 166 -24.60 -22.73 2.87
C LYS A 166 -24.37 -21.42 3.61
N ASP A 167 -24.19 -21.49 4.92
CA ASP A 167 -23.93 -20.33 5.77
C ASP A 167 -22.44 -20.28 6.13
N ARG A 168 -21.77 -19.20 5.69
CA ARG A 168 -20.32 -19.00 5.81
C ARG A 168 -19.96 -17.95 6.86
N SER A 169 -20.95 -17.36 7.54
CA SER A 169 -20.77 -16.31 8.56
C SER A 169 -19.79 -16.75 9.67
N GLY A 170 -20.03 -17.93 10.26
CA GLY A 170 -19.18 -18.49 11.31
C GLY A 170 -17.89 -19.15 10.83
N TRP A 171 -17.54 -19.09 9.54
CA TRP A 171 -16.35 -19.77 9.01
C TRP A 171 -15.09 -18.92 9.18
N ALA A 172 -14.12 -19.42 9.96
CA ALA A 172 -12.81 -18.81 10.10
C ALA A 172 -11.94 -19.04 8.85
N PHE A 173 -11.95 -18.07 7.93
CA PHE A 173 -11.19 -18.14 6.68
C PHE A 173 -9.67 -18.10 6.90
N GLU A 174 -9.20 -17.29 7.84
CA GLU A 174 -7.79 -17.22 8.18
C GLU A 174 -7.34 -18.47 8.94
N SER A 175 -6.28 -19.13 8.46
CA SER A 175 -5.74 -20.32 9.11
C SER A 175 -5.16 -19.98 10.48
N SER A 176 -5.68 -20.63 11.52
CA SER A 176 -5.17 -20.58 12.90
C SER A 176 -4.02 -21.57 13.18
N SER A 177 -3.61 -22.35 12.19
CA SER A 177 -2.45 -23.25 12.34
C SER A 177 -1.16 -22.45 12.40
N THR A 178 -0.13 -22.95 13.09
CA THR A 178 1.18 -22.30 13.14
C THR A 178 1.80 -22.13 11.75
N GLU A 179 1.77 -23.18 10.91
CA GLU A 179 2.33 -23.12 9.55
C GLU A 179 1.59 -22.13 8.63
N GLY A 180 0.25 -22.14 8.66
CA GLY A 180 -0.57 -21.20 7.89
C GLY A 180 -0.43 -19.76 8.39
N SER A 181 -0.41 -19.55 9.70
CA SER A 181 -0.19 -18.23 10.32
C SER A 181 1.18 -17.65 9.95
N ASN A 182 2.23 -18.49 9.96
CA ASN A 182 3.58 -18.08 9.54
C ASN A 182 3.62 -17.70 8.06
N SER A 183 2.99 -18.51 7.19
CA SER A 183 2.91 -18.20 5.75
C SER A 183 2.12 -16.92 5.48
N ARG A 184 1.05 -16.68 6.24
CA ARG A 184 0.27 -15.42 6.17
C ARG A 184 1.13 -14.22 6.56
N ALA A 185 1.90 -14.33 7.65
CA ALA A 185 2.81 -13.27 8.07
C ALA A 185 3.91 -12.98 7.05
N GLN A 186 4.44 -14.00 6.38
CA GLN A 186 5.42 -13.82 5.30
C GLN A 186 4.82 -13.04 4.13
N LEU A 187 3.64 -13.45 3.65
CA LEU A 187 2.92 -12.77 2.58
C LEU A 187 2.63 -11.29 2.92
N ILE A 188 2.14 -11.02 4.14
CA ILE A 188 1.89 -9.65 4.62
C ILE A 188 3.20 -8.86 4.63
N HIS A 189 4.27 -9.42 5.21
CA HIS A 189 5.55 -8.73 5.31
C HIS A 189 6.08 -8.35 3.92
N TYR A 190 6.08 -9.27 2.95
CA TYR A 190 6.54 -8.97 1.60
C TYR A 190 5.65 -7.93 0.89
N ALA A 191 4.33 -7.99 1.09
CA ALA A 191 3.42 -6.98 0.55
C ALA A 191 3.65 -5.60 1.21
N THR A 192 3.89 -5.53 2.51
CA THR A 192 4.23 -4.30 3.26
C THR A 192 5.51 -3.68 2.70
N GLU A 193 6.59 -4.45 2.59
CA GLU A 193 7.87 -3.95 2.09
C GLU A 193 7.78 -3.52 0.62
N TRP A 194 7.08 -4.28 -0.20
CA TRP A 194 6.87 -3.90 -1.59
C TRP A 194 6.09 -2.57 -1.71
N CYS A 195 5.00 -2.43 -0.96
CA CYS A 195 4.17 -1.22 -0.95
C CYS A 195 4.78 -0.06 -0.14
N SER A 196 5.88 -0.27 0.59
CA SER A 196 6.67 0.80 1.21
C SER A 196 7.73 1.36 0.24
N ARG A 197 8.19 0.57 -0.75
CA ARG A 197 9.19 1.01 -1.75
C ARG A 197 8.62 1.48 -3.07
N GLN A 198 7.38 1.09 -3.39
CA GLN A 198 6.71 1.51 -4.60
C GLN A 198 5.45 2.32 -4.27
N HIS A 199 5.14 3.33 -5.09
CA HIS A 199 3.86 4.05 -5.01
C HIS A 199 2.81 3.21 -5.71
N ARG A 200 2.00 2.51 -4.91
CA ARG A 200 1.00 1.55 -5.37
C ARG A 200 -0.34 1.80 -4.71
N VAL A 201 -1.40 1.66 -5.52
CA VAL A 201 -2.81 1.67 -5.11
C VAL A 201 -3.22 0.26 -4.65
N PHE A 202 -2.72 -0.76 -5.35
CA PHE A 202 -2.93 -2.17 -5.01
C PHE A 202 -1.73 -3.00 -5.48
N ALA A 203 -1.67 -4.28 -5.12
CA ALA A 203 -0.66 -5.22 -5.58
C ALA A 203 -1.25 -6.63 -5.74
N PHE A 204 -0.57 -7.50 -6.49
CA PHE A 204 -0.96 -8.91 -6.62
C PHE A 204 0.13 -9.83 -6.11
N SER A 205 -0.24 -10.99 -5.56
CA SER A 205 0.68 -12.07 -5.23
C SER A 205 0.09 -13.42 -5.59
N LEU A 206 0.97 -14.40 -5.78
CA LEU A 206 0.60 -15.80 -5.93
C LEU A 206 1.09 -16.57 -4.70
N PHE A 207 0.21 -17.33 -4.07
CA PHE A 207 0.60 -18.30 -3.05
C PHE A 207 0.49 -19.70 -3.64
N ILE A 208 1.54 -20.51 -3.50
CA ILE A 208 1.61 -21.87 -4.03
C ILE A 208 1.82 -22.83 -2.87
N ALA A 209 0.97 -23.86 -2.77
CA ALA A 209 1.11 -24.95 -1.83
C ALA A 209 1.11 -26.30 -2.58
N GLY A 210 2.29 -26.84 -2.85
CA GLY A 210 2.45 -28.04 -3.67
C GLY A 210 1.91 -27.81 -5.10
N THR A 211 0.80 -28.48 -5.44
CA THR A 211 0.12 -28.35 -6.75
C THR A 211 -1.05 -27.36 -6.73
N CYS A 212 -1.32 -26.76 -5.58
CA CYS A 212 -2.44 -25.84 -5.41
C CYS A 212 -1.95 -24.40 -5.33
N MET A 213 -2.82 -23.46 -5.68
CA MET A 213 -2.50 -22.04 -5.72
C MET A 213 -3.66 -21.17 -5.27
N ARG A 214 -3.34 -19.99 -4.74
CA ARG A 214 -4.26 -18.87 -4.55
C ARG A 214 -3.74 -17.62 -5.26
N PHE A 215 -4.66 -16.85 -5.82
CA PHE A 215 -4.42 -15.47 -6.21
C PHE A 215 -4.75 -14.54 -5.05
N ILE A 216 -3.93 -13.53 -4.83
CA ILE A 216 -4.13 -12.54 -3.77
C ILE A 216 -4.02 -11.15 -4.36
N ARG A 217 -4.99 -10.28 -4.06
CA ARG A 217 -4.96 -8.85 -4.37
C ARG A 217 -4.92 -8.08 -3.06
N TRP A 218 -3.92 -7.23 -2.89
CA TRP A 218 -3.72 -6.38 -1.71
C TRP A 218 -4.09 -4.93 -2.03
N ASP A 219 -4.70 -4.22 -1.09
CA ASP A 219 -4.78 -2.76 -1.08
C ASP A 219 -4.77 -2.22 0.35
N ARG A 220 -5.00 -0.92 0.53
CA ARG A 220 -4.93 -0.27 1.85
C ARG A 220 -6.10 -0.59 2.78
N ALA A 221 -7.12 -1.30 2.30
CA ALA A 221 -8.26 -1.76 3.10
C ALA A 221 -8.11 -3.22 3.53
N GLY A 222 -7.26 -4.02 2.86
CA GLY A 222 -7.05 -5.41 3.20
C GLY A 222 -6.56 -6.24 2.01
N ALA A 223 -7.04 -7.48 1.93
CA ALA A 223 -6.73 -8.36 0.80
C ALA A 223 -7.94 -9.19 0.37
N ILE A 224 -8.05 -9.42 -0.94
CA ILE A 224 -8.99 -10.38 -1.53
C ILE A 224 -8.20 -11.61 -1.95
N VAL A 225 -8.68 -12.80 -1.56
CA VAL A 225 -8.00 -14.08 -1.75
C VAL A 225 -8.90 -15.01 -2.53
N SER A 226 -8.36 -15.67 -3.57
CA SER A 226 -9.12 -16.66 -4.31
C SER A 226 -9.33 -17.95 -3.53
N GLU A 227 -10.33 -18.74 -3.92
CA GLU A 227 -10.41 -20.17 -3.63
C GLU A 227 -9.10 -20.86 -4.03
N LEU A 228 -8.72 -21.87 -3.25
CA LEU A 228 -7.59 -22.73 -3.54
C LEU A 228 -7.93 -23.59 -4.75
N PHE A 229 -7.11 -23.53 -5.79
CA PHE A 229 -7.30 -24.37 -6.97
C PHE A 229 -6.03 -25.15 -7.31
N ASP A 230 -6.21 -26.36 -7.80
CA ASP A 230 -5.13 -27.21 -8.30
C ASP A 230 -4.74 -26.76 -9.72
N PHE A 231 -3.59 -26.11 -9.88
CA PHE A 231 -3.13 -25.59 -11.17
C PHE A 231 -2.63 -26.69 -12.12
N HIS A 232 -2.52 -27.94 -11.66
CA HIS A 232 -2.31 -29.09 -12.56
C HIS A 232 -3.61 -29.51 -13.22
N LYS A 233 -4.73 -29.45 -12.48
CA LYS A 233 -6.07 -29.78 -13.02
C LYS A 233 -6.67 -28.63 -13.82
N GLN A 234 -6.39 -27.40 -13.40
CA GLN A 234 -6.92 -26.17 -14.01
C GLN A 234 -5.76 -25.23 -14.41
N PRO A 235 -4.88 -25.66 -15.33
CA PRO A 235 -3.70 -24.89 -15.72
C PRO A 235 -4.07 -23.56 -16.40
N ASP A 236 -5.23 -23.51 -17.06
CA ASP A 236 -5.72 -22.33 -17.76
C ASP A 236 -5.89 -21.13 -16.82
N LEU A 237 -6.21 -21.33 -15.53
CA LEU A 237 -6.37 -20.23 -14.56
C LEU A 237 -5.05 -19.48 -14.33
N LEU A 238 -3.96 -20.22 -14.07
CA LEU A 238 -2.62 -19.65 -13.89
C LEU A 238 -2.11 -18.99 -15.18
N VAL A 239 -2.30 -19.68 -16.31
CA VAL A 239 -1.88 -19.18 -17.62
C VAL A 239 -2.60 -17.88 -17.97
N GLU A 240 -3.91 -17.82 -17.74
CA GLU A 240 -4.72 -16.62 -17.98
C GLU A 240 -4.30 -15.47 -17.05
N PHE A 241 -4.04 -15.75 -15.77
CA PHE A 241 -3.53 -14.75 -14.82
C PHE A 241 -2.23 -14.12 -15.33
N LEU A 242 -1.20 -14.94 -15.57
CA LEU A 242 0.14 -14.46 -15.96
C LEU A 242 0.10 -13.73 -17.29
N TRP A 243 -0.69 -14.24 -18.23
CA TRP A 243 -0.86 -13.64 -19.54
C TRP A 243 -1.52 -12.27 -19.45
N ARG A 244 -2.67 -12.16 -18.77
CA ARG A 244 -3.34 -10.86 -18.58
C ARG A 244 -2.46 -9.89 -17.82
N PHE A 245 -1.87 -10.33 -16.70
CA PHE A 245 -0.94 -9.54 -15.91
C PHE A 245 0.20 -8.97 -16.76
N SER A 246 0.79 -9.79 -17.64
CA SER A 246 1.87 -9.35 -18.54
C SER A 246 1.42 -8.34 -19.62
N HIS A 247 0.12 -8.22 -19.88
CA HIS A 247 -0.44 -7.31 -20.87
C HIS A 247 -0.99 -6.02 -20.28
N LEU A 248 -1.19 -5.95 -18.97
CA LEU A 248 -1.56 -4.72 -18.27
C LEU A 248 -0.48 -3.65 -18.43
N ASP A 249 -0.91 -2.40 -18.38
CA ASP A 249 -0.03 -1.26 -18.18
C ASP A 249 0.38 -1.15 -16.69
N ARG A 250 1.13 -0.10 -16.33
CA ARG A 250 1.58 0.06 -14.94
C ARG A 250 0.41 0.28 -13.98
N ALA A 251 -0.57 1.09 -14.37
CA ALA A 251 -1.75 1.36 -13.54
C ALA A 251 -2.58 0.09 -13.30
N GLY A 252 -2.81 -0.74 -14.34
CA GLY A 252 -3.49 -2.03 -14.23
C GLY A 252 -2.73 -3.03 -13.35
N ARG A 253 -1.40 -2.92 -13.25
CA ARG A 253 -0.60 -3.70 -12.28
C ARG A 253 -0.57 -3.07 -10.88
N GLY A 254 -1.23 -1.93 -10.67
CA GLY A 254 -1.47 -1.27 -9.39
C GLY A 254 -0.52 -0.13 -9.03
N PHE A 255 0.33 0.33 -9.96
CA PHE A 255 1.12 1.54 -9.73
C PHE A 255 0.22 2.77 -9.71
N ASP A 256 0.52 3.72 -8.83
CA ASP A 256 -0.14 5.02 -8.82
C ASP A 256 0.21 5.81 -10.11
N PRO A 257 -0.77 6.10 -10.99
CA PRO A 257 -0.52 6.78 -12.26
C PRO A 257 -0.08 8.24 -12.09
N THR A 258 -0.28 8.82 -10.90
CA THR A 258 0.12 10.19 -10.59
C THR A 258 1.55 10.31 -10.08
N VAL A 259 2.29 9.19 -10.02
CA VAL A 259 3.69 9.15 -9.62
C VAL A 259 4.55 8.51 -10.70
N ARG A 260 5.55 9.24 -11.16
CA ARG A 260 6.53 8.75 -12.15
C ARG A 260 7.95 8.85 -11.64
N LEU A 261 8.87 8.12 -12.29
CA LEU A 261 10.29 8.37 -12.11
C LEU A 261 10.66 9.70 -12.77
N ALA A 262 11.57 10.43 -12.15
CA ALA A 262 12.18 11.61 -12.75
C ALA A 262 13.10 11.20 -13.91
N SER A 263 13.14 12.04 -14.95
CA SER A 263 14.18 11.99 -15.97
C SER A 263 15.56 12.27 -15.35
N PRO A 264 16.68 11.90 -16.02
CA PRO A 264 18.01 12.18 -15.49
C PRO A 264 18.25 13.66 -15.15
N ALA A 265 17.74 14.58 -15.98
CA ALA A 265 17.86 16.01 -15.76
C ALA A 265 17.05 16.49 -14.55
N GLU A 266 15.81 16.01 -14.41
CA GLU A 266 14.97 16.28 -13.23
C GLU A 266 15.62 15.74 -11.96
N ALA A 267 16.18 14.53 -12.01
CA ALA A 267 16.83 13.90 -10.88
C ALA A 267 18.08 14.66 -10.43
N MET A 268 18.93 15.12 -11.36
CA MET A 268 20.10 15.94 -11.03
C MET A 268 19.70 17.24 -10.34
N LEU A 269 18.74 17.97 -10.92
CA LEU A 269 18.27 19.24 -10.37
C LEU A 269 17.57 19.06 -9.01
N THR A 270 16.85 17.96 -8.81
CA THR A 270 16.21 17.66 -7.52
C THR A 270 17.23 17.35 -6.44
N ARG A 271 18.27 16.56 -6.74
CA ARG A 271 19.35 16.25 -5.79
C ARG A 271 20.11 17.50 -5.37
N GLU A 272 20.35 18.43 -6.29
CA GLU A 272 20.95 19.72 -5.98
C GLU A 272 20.03 20.56 -5.07
N ALA A 273 18.74 20.67 -5.42
CA ALA A 273 17.78 21.47 -4.65
C ALA A 273 17.47 20.89 -3.27
N LEU A 274 17.53 19.56 -3.11
CA LEU A 274 17.21 18.83 -1.88
C LEU A 274 18.46 18.28 -1.16
N ALA A 275 19.65 18.84 -1.40
CA ALA A 275 20.89 18.36 -0.80
C ALA A 275 20.87 18.31 0.75
N ALA A 276 20.07 19.15 1.40
CA ALA A 276 19.88 19.13 2.86
C ALA A 276 19.12 17.88 3.37
N TRP A 277 18.42 17.17 2.47
CA TRP A 277 17.67 15.95 2.74
C TRP A 277 18.24 14.73 2.00
N ASP A 278 19.55 14.75 1.74
CA ASP A 278 20.28 13.61 1.16
C ASP A 278 19.98 12.32 1.94
N PRO A 279 19.39 11.29 1.29
CA PRO A 279 19.02 10.08 1.97
C PRO A 279 20.25 9.22 2.29
N LYS A 280 20.23 8.58 3.46
CA LYS A 280 21.26 7.60 3.85
C LYS A 280 21.32 6.39 2.92
N ILE A 281 20.19 6.08 2.27
CA ILE A 281 20.04 4.99 1.33
C ILE A 281 19.61 5.60 0.00
N GLU A 282 20.42 5.40 -1.04
CA GLU A 282 20.11 5.95 -2.36
C GLU A 282 18.76 5.42 -2.86
N THR A 283 17.90 6.34 -3.26
CA THR A 283 16.57 6.06 -3.79
C THR A 283 16.35 6.88 -5.06
N PRO A 284 15.60 6.36 -6.04
CA PRO A 284 15.27 7.12 -7.24
C PRO A 284 14.44 8.36 -6.88
N VAL A 285 14.71 9.46 -7.60
CA VAL A 285 13.86 10.65 -7.57
C VAL A 285 12.54 10.34 -8.27
N VAL A 286 11.44 10.69 -7.63
CA VAL A 286 10.07 10.56 -8.15
C VAL A 286 9.45 11.94 -8.39
N VAL A 287 8.46 11.99 -9.29
CA VAL A 287 7.66 13.19 -9.56
C VAL A 287 6.21 12.89 -9.25
N PHE A 288 5.65 13.67 -8.33
CA PHE A 288 4.23 13.66 -7.97
C PHE A 288 3.46 14.63 -8.85
N THR A 289 2.36 14.17 -9.43
CA THR A 289 1.36 15.02 -10.07
C THR A 289 0.24 15.26 -9.07
N ILE A 290 -0.03 16.53 -8.73
CA ILE A 290 -0.99 16.94 -7.70
C ILE A 290 -1.96 17.96 -8.29
N PRO A 291 -3.29 17.86 -8.07
CA PRO A 291 -4.24 18.88 -8.47
C PRO A 291 -3.89 20.25 -7.87
N GLY A 292 -3.96 21.30 -8.68
CA GLY A 292 -3.76 22.70 -8.31
C GLY A 292 -4.92 23.29 -7.50
N GLU A 293 -4.84 24.59 -7.24
CA GLU A 293 -5.71 25.32 -6.29
C GLU A 293 -7.09 25.68 -6.85
N SER A 294 -7.21 25.87 -8.17
CA SER A 294 -8.43 26.35 -8.80
C SER A 294 -8.81 25.51 -10.00
N THR A 295 -10.11 25.31 -10.18
CA THR A 295 -10.65 24.76 -11.41
C THR A 295 -10.96 25.95 -12.33
N ASP A 296 -10.54 25.87 -13.60
CA ASP A 296 -10.86 26.90 -14.58
C ASP A 296 -12.36 26.94 -14.91
N GLU A 297 -12.78 27.94 -15.69
CA GLU A 297 -14.19 28.12 -16.08
C GLU A 297 -14.76 26.91 -16.86
N ASP A 298 -13.87 26.10 -17.47
CA ASP A 298 -14.20 24.90 -18.23
C ASP A 298 -14.23 23.63 -17.37
N GLY A 299 -13.98 23.72 -16.06
CA GLY A 299 -14.00 22.59 -15.16
C GLY A 299 -12.68 21.81 -15.06
N ASN A 300 -11.56 22.34 -15.60
CA ASN A 300 -10.25 21.70 -15.52
C ASN A 300 -9.43 22.22 -14.34
N THR A 301 -8.97 21.31 -13.49
CA THR A 301 -7.99 21.63 -12.44
C THR A 301 -6.57 21.47 -13.02
N PRO A 302 -5.73 22.52 -13.02
CA PRO A 302 -4.37 22.41 -13.52
C PRO A 302 -3.56 21.49 -12.61
N MET A 303 -2.74 20.63 -13.19
CA MET A 303 -1.89 19.71 -12.44
C MET A 303 -0.51 20.35 -12.19
N ARG A 304 0.00 20.19 -10.97
CA ARG A 304 1.34 20.63 -10.55
C ARG A 304 2.26 19.44 -10.36
N GLU A 305 3.53 19.60 -10.73
CA GLU A 305 4.55 18.56 -10.60
C GLU A 305 5.55 18.88 -9.50
N PHE A 306 5.68 17.98 -8.53
CA PHE A 306 6.61 18.09 -7.40
C PHE A 306 7.62 16.95 -7.43
N MET A 307 8.91 17.28 -7.46
CA MET A 307 9.98 16.29 -7.49
C MET A 307 10.47 16.00 -6.08
N ALA A 308 10.56 14.72 -5.73
CA ALA A 308 10.96 14.25 -4.42
C ALA A 308 12.11 13.26 -4.54
N TRP A 309 13.14 13.40 -3.68
CA TRP A 309 14.26 12.46 -3.67
C TRP A 309 13.97 11.26 -2.77
N ALA A 310 13.62 11.49 -1.51
CA ALA A 310 13.38 10.44 -0.53
C ALA A 310 12.27 10.83 0.43
N SER A 311 11.57 9.83 0.95
CA SER A 311 10.62 10.06 2.03
C SER A 311 11.37 10.18 3.37
N MET A 312 10.90 11.07 4.23
CA MET A 312 11.34 11.16 5.62
C MET A 312 10.68 10.11 6.52
N SER A 313 9.64 9.45 6.03
CA SER A 313 8.93 8.38 6.74
C SER A 313 8.42 7.33 5.77
N TYR A 314 8.53 6.06 6.16
CA TYR A 314 7.98 4.94 5.38
C TYR A 314 6.90 4.27 6.22
N PRO A 315 5.85 3.72 5.58
CA PRO A 315 4.80 3.04 6.31
C PRO A 315 5.27 1.68 6.81
N ASP A 316 5.04 1.41 8.09
CA ASP A 316 5.38 0.13 8.75
C ASP A 316 4.28 -0.95 8.59
N GLY A 317 3.18 -0.61 7.92
CA GLY A 317 2.02 -1.48 7.72
C GLY A 317 1.41 -1.36 6.33
N LEU A 318 0.73 -2.44 5.91
CA LEU A 318 0.13 -2.55 4.58
C LEU A 318 -1.16 -1.73 4.45
N ILE A 319 -2.01 -1.78 5.49
CA ILE A 319 -3.30 -1.09 5.56
C ILE A 319 -3.21 0.20 6.37
N GLY A 320 -4.27 1.01 6.32
CA GLY A 320 -4.35 2.23 7.12
C GLY A 320 -3.91 3.45 6.33
N ARG A 321 -3.27 4.42 7.01
CA ARG A 321 -2.90 5.71 6.41
C ARG A 321 -1.67 5.65 5.52
N CYS A 322 -0.78 4.70 5.81
CA CYS A 322 0.46 4.44 5.09
C CYS A 322 1.21 5.71 4.66
N THR A 323 1.31 6.68 5.58
CA THR A 323 1.77 8.03 5.29
C THR A 323 3.24 8.05 4.89
N ARG A 324 3.53 8.85 3.87
CA ARG A 324 4.87 9.24 3.45
C ARG A 324 4.95 10.76 3.42
N ALA A 325 6.12 11.29 3.70
CA ALA A 325 6.30 12.71 3.91
C ALA A 325 7.59 13.16 3.21
N TYR A 326 7.47 14.10 2.28
CA TYR A 326 8.50 14.42 1.30
C TYR A 326 8.84 15.91 1.31
N PRO A 327 10.10 16.28 1.55
CA PRO A 327 10.66 17.51 0.99
C PRO A 327 10.62 17.40 -0.54
N VAL A 328 10.08 18.41 -1.21
CA VAL A 328 9.95 18.42 -2.66
C VAL A 328 10.40 19.73 -3.28
N TYR A 329 10.82 19.66 -4.54
CA TYR A 329 11.16 20.80 -5.38
C TYR A 329 10.17 20.92 -6.53
N GLU A 330 9.67 22.12 -6.78
CA GLU A 330 8.83 22.43 -7.95
C GLU A 330 9.61 23.29 -8.95
N LYS A 331 9.78 22.78 -10.18
CA LYS A 331 10.54 23.47 -11.23
C LYS A 331 9.90 24.78 -11.67
N ALA A 332 8.57 24.82 -11.74
CA ALA A 332 7.84 25.98 -12.23
C ALA A 332 8.09 27.23 -11.36
N THR A 333 8.06 27.06 -10.04
CA THR A 333 8.27 28.14 -9.08
C THR A 333 9.71 28.25 -8.59
N ARG A 334 10.52 27.21 -8.82
CA ARG A 334 11.87 27.03 -8.28
C ARG A 334 11.92 27.10 -6.75
N LYS A 335 10.83 26.69 -6.10
CA LYS A 335 10.67 26.70 -4.64
C LYS A 335 10.65 25.28 -4.08
N LEU A 336 10.89 25.22 -2.78
CA LEU A 336 10.79 24.01 -1.97
C LEU A 336 9.43 23.98 -1.26
N PHE A 337 8.83 22.80 -1.21
CA PHE A 337 7.57 22.52 -0.52
C PHE A 337 7.68 21.22 0.26
N PHE A 338 6.64 20.91 1.02
CA PHE A 338 6.48 19.64 1.69
C PHE A 338 5.22 18.94 1.19
N VAL A 339 5.36 17.71 0.70
CA VAL A 339 4.25 16.88 0.26
C VAL A 339 3.96 15.82 1.31
N LYS A 340 2.69 15.75 1.73
CA LYS A 340 2.16 14.64 2.51
C LYS A 340 1.40 13.71 1.56
N ASP A 341 1.80 12.46 1.54
CA ASP A 341 1.22 11.40 0.71
C ASP A 341 0.61 10.34 1.63
N SER A 342 -0.71 10.16 1.62
CA SER A 342 -1.38 9.31 2.62
C SER A 342 -2.71 8.74 2.13
N TRP A 343 -3.27 7.80 2.88
CA TRP A 343 -4.59 7.23 2.63
C TRP A 343 -5.53 7.65 3.76
N ARG A 344 -6.57 8.42 3.45
CA ARG A 344 -7.59 8.75 4.44
C ARG A 344 -8.75 7.75 4.36
N ALA A 345 -9.43 7.54 5.49
CA ALA A 345 -10.73 6.86 5.45
C ALA A 345 -11.71 7.74 4.68
N TRP A 346 -12.56 7.12 3.85
CA TRP A 346 -13.42 7.81 2.91
C TRP A 346 -14.34 8.86 3.56
N ASP A 347 -14.82 8.55 4.76
CA ASP A 347 -15.82 9.37 5.48
C ASP A 347 -15.21 10.45 6.37
N LEU A 348 -13.88 10.46 6.55
CA LEU A 348 -13.20 11.53 7.27
C LEU A 348 -13.04 12.77 6.39
N GLU A 349 -13.14 13.97 6.97
CA GLU A 349 -12.91 15.19 6.22
C GLU A 349 -11.49 15.25 5.63
N GLU A 350 -11.36 15.89 4.45
CA GLU A 350 -10.09 16.08 3.77
C GLU A 350 -9.19 17.06 4.55
N GLU A 351 -8.02 16.58 5.01
CA GLU A 351 -7.05 17.43 5.71
C GLU A 351 -6.62 18.64 4.88
N ALA A 352 -6.45 18.46 3.57
CA ALA A 352 -6.19 19.55 2.63
C ALA A 352 -7.27 20.66 2.69
N LYS A 353 -8.54 20.29 2.79
CA LYS A 353 -9.66 21.24 2.89
C LYS A 353 -9.64 21.99 4.21
N ILE A 354 -9.38 21.28 5.31
CA ILE A 354 -9.24 21.91 6.64
C ILE A 354 -8.08 22.92 6.63
N LEU A 355 -6.92 22.56 6.08
CA LEU A 355 -5.77 23.46 5.99
C LEU A 355 -6.07 24.70 5.12
N PHE A 356 -6.72 24.50 3.97
CA PHE A 356 -7.17 25.59 3.11
C PHE A 356 -8.10 26.56 3.87
N GLU A 357 -9.13 26.04 4.55
CA GLU A 357 -10.07 26.87 5.31
C GLU A 357 -9.39 27.64 6.45
N LEU A 358 -8.46 27.02 7.17
CA LEU A 358 -7.69 27.69 8.22
C LEU A 358 -6.81 28.82 7.68
N ASN A 359 -6.21 28.64 6.50
CA ASN A 359 -5.43 29.69 5.87
C ASN A 359 -6.30 30.85 5.35
N GLU A 360 -7.47 30.56 4.78
CA GLU A 360 -8.44 31.58 4.34
C GLU A 360 -8.94 32.44 5.52
N HIS A 361 -9.03 31.87 6.72
CA HIS A 361 -9.38 32.60 7.94
C HIS A 361 -8.18 33.22 8.67
N GLU A 362 -7.01 33.26 8.04
CA GLU A 362 -5.77 33.84 8.57
C GLU A 362 -5.38 33.27 9.95
N VAL A 363 -5.71 32.00 10.22
CA VAL A 363 -5.33 31.34 11.49
C VAL A 363 -3.82 31.23 11.57
N GLU A 364 -3.25 31.79 12.63
CA GLU A 364 -1.81 31.85 12.82
C GLU A 364 -1.18 30.46 13.01
N PHE A 365 0.09 30.34 12.60
CA PHE A 365 0.93 29.14 12.77
C PHE A 365 0.47 27.86 12.04
N ILE A 366 -0.46 27.98 11.08
CA ILE A 366 -0.88 26.87 10.20
C ILE A 366 -0.04 26.86 8.92
N PRO A 367 0.55 25.71 8.50
CA PRO A 367 1.28 25.58 7.23
C PRO A 367 0.52 26.19 6.06
N PRO A 368 1.14 27.07 5.23
CA PRO A 368 0.45 27.61 4.09
C PRO A 368 0.16 26.47 3.12
N PHE A 369 -1.12 26.17 2.98
CA PHE A 369 -1.64 25.25 2.00
C PHE A 369 -1.22 25.71 0.61
N THR A 370 -0.69 24.78 -0.18
CA THR A 370 -0.22 25.07 -1.54
C THR A 370 -1.15 24.47 -2.56
N CYS A 371 -1.44 23.17 -2.51
CA CYS A 371 -2.43 22.55 -3.42
C CYS A 371 -2.66 21.08 -3.04
N GLY A 372 -3.67 20.46 -3.65
CA GLY A 372 -3.95 19.03 -3.56
C GLY A 372 -5.19 18.70 -2.75
N GLY A 373 -5.31 17.43 -2.38
CA GLY A 373 -6.52 16.86 -1.82
C GLY A 373 -6.62 15.39 -2.18
N ASP A 374 -7.85 14.89 -2.35
CA ASP A 374 -8.06 13.56 -2.89
C ASP A 374 -7.54 13.43 -4.32
N ILE A 375 -6.77 12.37 -4.56
CA ILE A 375 -6.26 12.01 -5.89
C ILE A 375 -7.26 11.06 -6.53
N ASP A 376 -7.72 11.39 -7.74
CA ASP A 376 -8.59 10.57 -8.62
C ASP A 376 -9.44 9.53 -7.86
N ARG A 377 -10.62 9.96 -7.42
CA ARG A 377 -11.50 9.12 -6.57
C ARG A 377 -11.90 7.79 -7.20
N GLU A 378 -11.83 7.68 -8.53
CA GLU A 378 -12.18 6.46 -9.25
C GLU A 378 -10.98 5.50 -9.31
N ARG A 379 -9.77 6.02 -9.55
CA ARG A 379 -8.58 5.17 -9.77
C ARG A 379 -7.71 4.96 -8.54
N ASN A 380 -7.80 5.83 -7.55
CA ASN A 380 -6.93 5.86 -6.37
C ASN A 380 -7.72 5.63 -5.07
N ALA A 381 -8.75 4.79 -5.14
CA ALA A 381 -9.48 4.26 -3.99
C ALA A 381 -9.26 2.76 -3.81
N THR A 382 -9.47 2.25 -2.60
CA THR A 382 -9.46 0.82 -2.32
C THR A 382 -10.64 0.11 -2.99
N MET A 383 -10.48 -1.20 -3.20
CA MET A 383 -11.54 -2.04 -3.78
C MET A 383 -11.99 -3.16 -2.85
N THR A 384 -11.18 -3.53 -1.84
CA THR A 384 -11.55 -4.59 -0.89
C THR A 384 -12.89 -4.30 -0.20
N ASP A 385 -13.13 -3.05 0.17
CA ASP A 385 -14.38 -2.57 0.78
C ASP A 385 -15.62 -2.73 -0.12
N LEU A 386 -15.45 -2.74 -1.45
CA LEU A 386 -16.58 -2.86 -2.39
C LEU A 386 -17.24 -4.26 -2.40
N PHE A 387 -16.64 -5.22 -1.69
CA PHE A 387 -17.13 -6.59 -1.58
C PHE A 387 -17.83 -6.88 -0.26
N ILE A 388 -17.85 -5.95 0.71
CA ILE A 388 -18.60 -6.08 1.96
C ILE A 388 -19.93 -5.31 1.90
N PRO A 389 -20.94 -5.72 2.69
CA PRO A 389 -22.18 -4.94 2.85
C PRO A 389 -21.90 -3.52 3.36
N MET A 390 -22.73 -2.56 2.95
CA MET A 390 -22.60 -1.15 3.35
C MET A 390 -22.89 -0.95 4.85
N GLU A 391 -23.77 -1.77 5.42
CA GLU A 391 -24.10 -1.77 6.86
C GLU A 391 -22.88 -2.07 7.75
N ASP A 392 -21.88 -2.78 7.22
CA ASP A 392 -20.62 -3.10 7.93
C ASP A 392 -19.51 -2.05 7.71
N LEU A 393 -19.75 -1.08 6.82
CA LEU A 393 -18.89 0.10 6.63
C LEU A 393 -19.30 1.26 7.55
N ASP A 394 -20.56 1.27 8.00
CA ASP A 394 -21.20 2.35 8.75
C ASP A 394 -21.44 1.95 10.22
N SER A 395 -20.41 2.04 11.07
CA SER A 395 -20.59 1.92 12.52
C SER A 395 -20.52 3.25 13.28
N ASP A 396 -20.53 4.41 12.60
CA ASP A 396 -20.40 5.71 13.30
C ASP A 396 -21.18 6.92 12.71
N SER A 397 -22.18 6.73 11.85
CA SER A 397 -23.04 7.88 11.45
C SER A 397 -24.49 7.51 11.20
N ASP A 398 -25.32 7.67 12.24
CA ASP A 398 -26.77 7.84 12.09
C ASP A 398 -27.05 9.19 11.40
N GLU A 399 -27.39 9.19 10.10
CA GLU A 399 -28.40 10.11 9.54
C GLU A 399 -28.97 9.59 8.20
N PRO A 400 -30.29 9.74 7.94
CA PRO A 400 -30.95 9.13 6.80
C PRO A 400 -30.75 9.93 5.50
N LEU A 401 -30.24 9.25 4.46
CA LEU A 401 -30.16 9.75 3.09
C LEU A 401 -31.56 10.05 2.53
N THR A 402 -31.80 11.31 2.15
CA THR A 402 -32.96 11.70 1.34
C THR A 402 -32.60 11.79 -0.14
N ASP A 403 -33.38 11.06 -0.94
CA ASP A 403 -33.38 10.96 -2.39
C ASP A 403 -33.62 12.31 -3.08
N ARG A 404 -32.69 12.73 -3.96
CA ARG A 404 -33.02 13.56 -5.14
C ARG A 404 -32.15 13.22 -6.35
N SER A 405 -32.66 12.31 -7.17
CA SER A 405 -32.39 12.25 -8.61
C SER A 405 -32.85 13.52 -9.34
N ARG A 406 -32.04 14.04 -10.29
CA ARG A 406 -32.52 14.59 -11.57
C ARG A 406 -31.44 14.74 -12.65
N ASN A 407 -31.62 13.93 -13.68
CA ASN A 407 -31.21 13.97 -15.09
C ASN A 407 -30.53 15.24 -15.66
N SER A 408 -29.47 14.99 -16.44
CA SER A 408 -29.23 15.66 -17.72
C SER A 408 -28.40 14.74 -18.63
N ALA A 409 -28.89 14.50 -19.85
CA ALA A 409 -28.26 13.69 -20.89
C ALA A 409 -27.70 14.61 -21.98
N HIS A 410 -26.50 14.34 -22.52
CA HIS A 410 -26.03 14.70 -23.88
C HIS A 410 -24.65 14.03 -24.19
N PRO A 411 -24.17 14.01 -25.46
CA PRO A 411 -23.90 12.77 -26.21
C PRO A 411 -22.42 12.32 -26.26
N GLN A 412 -22.26 11.06 -26.69
CA GLN A 412 -20.99 10.33 -26.87
C GLN A 412 -20.10 10.93 -27.96
N ASP A 413 -18.80 11.02 -27.68
CA ASP A 413 -17.74 11.11 -28.68
C ASP A 413 -16.66 10.06 -28.40
N ASP A 414 -16.16 9.46 -29.49
CA ASP A 414 -15.23 8.34 -29.53
C ASP A 414 -13.76 8.76 -29.28
N HIS A 415 -12.99 7.80 -28.73
CA HIS A 415 -11.51 7.74 -28.58
C HIS A 415 -10.91 8.00 -27.18
N ALA A 416 -10.73 6.93 -26.40
CA ALA A 416 -9.43 6.43 -25.90
C ALA A 416 -9.66 5.14 -25.10
N ASP A 417 -8.73 4.18 -25.18
CA ASP A 417 -8.72 2.93 -24.39
C ASP A 417 -8.72 3.26 -22.87
N GLU A 418 -9.90 3.43 -22.27
CA GLU A 418 -10.09 3.52 -20.81
C GLU A 418 -9.95 2.13 -20.17
N PRO A 419 -9.19 1.97 -19.06
CA PRO A 419 -9.33 0.79 -18.22
C PRO A 419 -10.76 0.80 -17.65
N ASN A 420 -11.50 -0.23 -18.03
CA ASN A 420 -12.95 -0.34 -17.85
C ASN A 420 -13.34 -0.51 -16.37
N LEU A 421 -13.28 0.56 -15.58
CA LEU A 421 -13.77 0.59 -14.19
C LEU A 421 -15.30 0.56 -14.10
N LYS A 422 -16.00 0.83 -15.22
CA LYS A 422 -17.47 0.75 -15.33
C LYS A 422 -18.06 -0.65 -15.12
N LEU A 423 -17.22 -1.68 -14.90
CA LEU A 423 -17.63 -3.07 -14.69
C LEU A 423 -17.58 -3.58 -13.25
N LEU A 424 -17.20 -2.76 -12.26
CA LEU A 424 -17.26 -3.18 -10.85
C LEU A 424 -18.08 -2.19 -10.00
N PRO A 425 -19.41 -2.15 -10.19
CA PRO A 425 -20.31 -1.67 -9.13
C PRO A 425 -20.19 -2.57 -7.89
N PRO A 426 -20.51 -2.08 -6.67
CA PRO A 426 -20.35 -2.82 -5.43
C PRO A 426 -21.05 -4.18 -5.50
N ARG A 427 -20.30 -5.27 -5.29
CA ARG A 427 -20.86 -6.63 -5.22
C ARG A 427 -21.27 -6.91 -3.77
N ARG A 428 -22.29 -6.17 -3.33
CA ARG A 428 -22.85 -6.23 -1.97
C ARG A 428 -23.17 -7.70 -1.58
N ASP A 429 -23.72 -8.45 -2.53
CA ASP A 429 -23.90 -9.90 -2.40
C ASP A 429 -22.69 -10.63 -3.00
N SER A 430 -21.60 -10.68 -2.25
CA SER A 430 -20.48 -11.59 -2.54
C SER A 430 -20.63 -12.83 -1.67
N PRO A 431 -21.41 -13.87 -2.10
CA PRO A 431 -21.80 -15.01 -1.28
C PRO A 431 -20.64 -15.96 -0.97
N TRP A 432 -19.52 -15.78 -1.66
CA TRP A 432 -18.33 -16.59 -1.48
C TRP A 432 -17.55 -16.21 -0.22
N LYS A 433 -17.77 -15.01 0.33
CA LYS A 433 -17.09 -14.51 1.53
C LYS A 433 -17.39 -15.38 2.75
N CYS A 434 -16.37 -15.58 3.56
CA CYS A 434 -16.46 -16.17 4.89
C CYS A 434 -16.31 -15.09 5.97
N GLY A 435 -16.92 -15.31 7.13
CA GLY A 435 -17.02 -14.30 8.19
C GLY A 435 -18.33 -13.52 8.10
N ASP A 436 -18.62 -12.78 9.16
CA ASP A 436 -19.73 -11.82 9.28
C ASP A 436 -19.34 -10.52 9.99
N ASN A 437 -18.07 -10.36 10.38
CA ASN A 437 -17.55 -9.14 10.97
C ASN A 437 -16.41 -8.59 10.10
N TRP A 438 -16.70 -7.50 9.38
CA TRP A 438 -15.75 -6.76 8.55
C TRP A 438 -15.60 -5.30 8.99
N GLU A 439 -15.90 -4.98 10.25
CA GLU A 439 -15.83 -3.62 10.83
C GLU A 439 -14.44 -2.97 10.64
N ARG A 440 -13.39 -3.79 10.50
CA ARG A 440 -12.01 -3.33 10.27
C ARG A 440 -11.71 -2.96 8.80
N VAL A 441 -12.55 -3.38 7.86
CA VAL A 441 -12.37 -3.09 6.42
C VAL A 441 -12.88 -1.68 6.14
N THR A 442 -11.97 -0.71 6.17
CA THR A 442 -12.32 0.69 5.89
C THR A 442 -12.07 1.05 4.42
N ARG A 443 -13.06 1.63 3.75
CA ARG A 443 -12.84 2.26 2.44
C ARG A 443 -11.84 3.41 2.57
N ARG A 444 -10.82 3.42 1.71
CA ARG A 444 -9.79 4.46 1.73
C ARG A 444 -9.59 5.08 0.37
N ILE A 445 -9.25 6.35 0.40
CA ILE A 445 -8.86 7.11 -0.78
C ILE A 445 -7.48 7.72 -0.57
N HIS A 446 -6.71 7.75 -1.65
CA HIS A 446 -5.42 8.40 -1.69
C HIS A 446 -5.60 9.92 -1.57
N HIS A 447 -5.01 10.49 -0.54
CA HIS A 447 -5.03 11.91 -0.23
C HIS A 447 -3.60 12.45 -0.24
N ARG A 448 -3.34 13.42 -1.11
CA ARG A 448 -2.02 14.02 -1.30
C ARG A 448 -2.13 15.52 -1.49
N PHE A 449 -1.39 16.26 -0.68
CA PHE A 449 -1.32 17.71 -0.77
C PHE A 449 0.09 18.23 -0.48
N ALA A 450 0.36 19.43 -0.99
CA ALA A 450 1.58 20.18 -0.76
C ALA A 450 1.29 21.37 0.18
N VAL A 451 2.25 21.65 1.05
CA VAL A 451 2.29 22.86 1.89
C VAL A 451 3.64 23.55 1.73
N ALA A 452 3.68 24.86 1.97
CA ALA A 452 4.95 25.55 2.15
C ALA A 452 5.59 25.18 3.50
N PHE A 453 6.91 25.27 3.58
CA PHE A 453 7.61 25.06 4.85
C PHE A 453 7.23 26.14 5.87
N ILE A 454 6.86 25.72 7.08
CA ILE A 454 6.78 26.57 8.27
C ILE A 454 7.92 26.26 9.22
N GLY A 455 8.46 27.31 9.84
CA GLY A 455 9.43 27.21 10.92
C GLY A 455 10.87 27.24 10.45
N GLN A 456 11.79 27.07 11.40
CA GLN A 456 13.23 27.03 11.17
C GLN A 456 13.77 25.62 11.39
N HIS A 457 14.91 25.27 10.78
CA HIS A 457 15.56 23.97 10.99
C HIS A 457 15.76 23.68 12.49
N LEU A 458 15.63 22.42 12.92
CA LEU A 458 15.80 22.05 14.33
C LEU A 458 17.17 22.46 14.90
N GLU A 459 18.20 22.49 14.06
CA GLU A 459 19.55 22.97 14.41
C GLU A 459 19.64 24.48 14.62
N ASN A 460 18.67 25.24 14.09
CA ASN A 460 18.61 26.68 14.27
C ASN A 460 17.96 27.08 15.61
N PHE A 461 17.43 26.11 16.36
CA PHE A 461 17.00 26.36 17.73
C PHE A 461 18.21 26.36 18.65
N LYS A 462 18.41 27.49 19.35
CA LYS A 462 19.52 27.71 20.29
C LYS A 462 19.71 26.58 21.32
N ASN A 463 18.63 25.91 21.71
CA ASN A 463 18.61 24.76 22.61
C ASN A 463 17.21 24.13 22.64
N SER A 464 17.09 22.97 23.29
CA SER A 464 15.81 22.27 23.50
C SER A 464 14.75 23.12 24.16
N ARG A 465 15.11 24.02 25.08
CA ARG A 465 14.17 24.95 25.73
C ARG A 465 13.56 25.92 24.73
N HIS A 466 14.36 26.45 23.80
CA HIS A 466 13.87 27.32 22.73
C HIS A 466 12.91 26.58 21.79
N LEU A 467 13.21 25.31 21.47
CA LEU A 467 12.29 24.47 20.69
C LEU A 467 10.97 24.27 21.44
N THR A 468 11.01 23.79 22.69
CA THR A 468 9.80 23.56 23.50
C THR A 468 8.99 24.84 23.69
N GLN A 469 9.65 25.99 23.81
CA GLN A 469 9.00 27.27 23.97
C GLN A 469 8.29 27.71 22.68
N VAL A 470 8.92 27.53 21.51
CA VAL A 470 8.27 27.77 20.21
C VAL A 470 7.11 26.80 19.98
N THR A 471 7.27 25.51 20.31
CA THR A 471 6.18 24.52 20.24
C THR A 471 5.04 24.89 21.18
N SER A 472 5.34 25.36 22.40
CA SER A 472 4.33 25.83 23.36
C SER A 472 3.60 27.07 22.84
N HIS A 473 4.31 28.07 22.34
CA HIS A 473 3.72 29.29 21.79
C HIS A 473 2.82 28.98 20.58
N THR A 474 3.25 28.05 19.72
CA THR A 474 2.45 27.54 18.60
C THR A 474 1.16 26.87 19.09
N PHE A 475 1.23 26.13 20.21
CA PHE A 475 0.06 25.47 20.80
C PHE A 475 -0.88 26.42 21.56
N THR A 476 -0.35 27.49 22.16
CA THR A 476 -1.13 28.42 22.99
C THR A 476 -1.57 29.68 22.26
N GLY A 477 -1.03 29.96 21.08
CA GLY A 477 -1.30 31.20 20.34
C GLY A 477 -0.74 32.45 21.02
N GLU A 478 0.19 32.28 21.96
CA GLU A 478 0.81 33.38 22.69
C GLU A 478 2.18 33.70 22.07
N SER A 479 2.43 34.98 21.75
CA SER A 479 3.74 35.47 21.30
C SER A 479 4.40 36.38 22.32
#